data_AF-A0AAN5C2Y6-F1
#
_entry.id   AF-A0AAN5C2Y6-F1
#
_cell.length_a   1.000
_cell.length_b   1.000
_cell.length_c   1.000
_cell.angle_alpha   90.00
_cell.angle_beta   90.00
_cell.angle_gamma   90.00
#
_symmetry.space_group_name_H-M   'P 1'
#
loop_
_entity.id
_entity.type
_entity.pdbx_description
1 polymer ?
#
loop_
_entity_poly.entity_id
_entity_poly.type
_entity_poly.pdbx_seq_one_letter_code
_entity_poly.pdbx_strand_id
1 'polypeptide(L)'
;FRESPILPIPGSPNLYHELWVVIMAQHIPVFAACFIERHQAVQAPGSRWNVSQSIRMLFIVVVNLLLFGVLSMLKVFKLGVLNTSLSSRSLPSRWLSLDVSSAGCFYYEMYVAFAVVSIAGLGLCTLFVISISLHTFAVLRQVSTLSESMRHFNAAMTRVLIFQAIVPLVLLICPLTFALVCVITHVGGPLPFAICYMIMSMHSPTHSVILLAVTPLYRKKFMQIYKNVNN
;
A
#
# COMPACT_ATOMS: atom_id res chain seq x y z
N PHE A 1 -17.00 9.59 -17.33
CA PHE A 1 -16.08 9.99 -16.24
C PHE A 1 -14.92 10.88 -16.67
N ARG A 2 -14.36 10.79 -17.89
CA ARG A 2 -13.30 11.72 -18.35
C ARG A 2 -13.77 13.16 -18.57
N GLU A 3 -15.04 13.36 -18.93
CA GLU A 3 -15.57 14.67 -19.34
C GLU A 3 -16.07 15.53 -18.18
N SER A 4 -16.17 14.96 -16.97
CA SER A 4 -16.62 15.69 -15.77
C SER A 4 -15.91 15.14 -14.54
N PRO A 5 -14.62 15.45 -14.34
CA PRO A 5 -13.91 15.02 -13.15
C PRO A 5 -14.50 15.69 -11.90
N ILE A 6 -14.58 14.94 -10.79
CA ILE A 6 -15.06 15.46 -9.49
C ILE A 6 -14.18 16.63 -9.00
N LEU A 7 -12.88 16.58 -9.32
CA LEU A 7 -11.94 17.65 -9.06
C LEU A 7 -11.32 18.07 -10.41
N PRO A 8 -11.53 19.31 -10.89
CA PRO A 8 -11.00 19.81 -12.16
C PRO A 8 -9.52 20.20 -12.01
N ILE A 9 -8.69 19.25 -11.60
CA ILE A 9 -7.25 19.44 -11.64
C ILE A 9 -6.87 19.53 -13.13
N PRO A 10 -6.05 20.50 -13.56
CA PRO A 10 -5.51 20.50 -14.91
C PRO A 10 -4.41 19.45 -15.00
N GLY A 11 -4.50 18.54 -15.98
CA GLY A 11 -3.51 17.49 -16.13
C GLY A 11 -3.83 16.49 -17.24
N SER A 12 -2.78 15.87 -17.78
CA SER A 12 -2.97 14.76 -18.70
C SER A 12 -3.33 13.47 -17.94
N PRO A 13 -4.02 12.49 -18.57
CA PRO A 13 -4.24 11.17 -17.98
C PRO A 13 -2.96 10.50 -17.46
N ASN A 14 -1.83 10.84 -18.08
CA ASN A 14 -0.52 10.33 -17.71
C ASN A 14 -0.05 10.90 -16.37
N LEU A 15 -0.23 12.20 -16.15
CA LEU A 15 0.11 12.84 -14.89
C LEU A 15 -0.69 12.21 -13.74
N TYR A 16 -1.99 11.97 -13.95
CA TYR A 16 -2.83 11.31 -12.93
C TYR A 16 -2.39 9.88 -12.63
N HIS A 17 -2.03 9.12 -13.67
CA HIS A 17 -1.50 7.78 -13.48
C HIS A 17 -0.17 7.80 -12.72
N GLU A 18 0.75 8.69 -13.08
CA GLU A 18 2.04 8.85 -12.38
C GLU A 18 1.84 9.22 -10.91
N LEU A 19 0.98 10.20 -10.62
CA LEU A 19 0.62 10.58 -9.25
C LEU A 19 0.01 9.41 -8.48
N TRP A 20 -0.89 8.66 -9.10
CA TRP A 20 -1.49 7.48 -8.48
C TRP A 20 -0.44 6.40 -8.19
N VAL A 21 0.46 6.08 -9.12
CA VAL A 21 1.55 5.12 -8.89
C VAL A 21 2.45 5.59 -7.75
N VAL A 22 2.81 6.89 -7.71
CA VAL A 22 3.60 7.47 -6.61
C VAL A 22 2.89 7.30 -5.27
N ILE A 23 1.60 7.66 -5.19
CA ILE A 23 0.83 7.54 -3.94
C ILE A 23 0.77 6.08 -3.48
N MET A 24 0.45 5.16 -4.39
CA MET A 24 0.38 3.72 -4.08
C MET A 24 1.74 3.15 -3.66
N ALA A 25 2.81 3.58 -4.31
CA ALA A 25 4.18 3.23 -3.94
C ALA A 25 4.52 3.70 -2.52
N GLN A 26 4.14 4.92 -2.15
CA GLN A 26 4.42 5.51 -0.84
C GLN A 26 3.65 4.84 0.32
N HIS A 27 2.59 4.07 0.05
CA HIS A 27 1.90 3.33 1.10
C HIS A 27 2.82 2.37 1.84
N ILE A 28 3.76 1.74 1.14
CA ILE A 28 4.68 0.75 1.70
C ILE A 28 5.60 1.37 2.78
N PRO A 29 6.44 2.38 2.47
CA PRO A 29 7.35 2.96 3.47
C PRO A 29 6.59 3.65 4.60
N VAL A 30 5.45 4.29 4.32
CA VAL A 30 4.60 4.90 5.35
C VAL A 30 4.05 3.84 6.30
N PHE A 31 3.51 2.75 5.75
CA PHE A 31 3.01 1.64 6.58
C PHE A 31 4.12 1.04 7.43
N ALA A 32 5.29 0.76 6.86
CA ALA A 32 6.43 0.23 7.59
C ALA A 32 6.88 1.17 8.72
N ALA A 33 6.99 2.46 8.45
CA ALA A 33 7.35 3.46 9.46
C ALA A 33 6.32 3.51 10.60
N CYS A 34 5.02 3.59 10.28
CA CYS A 34 3.94 3.57 11.27
C CYS A 34 3.93 2.28 12.09
N PHE A 35 4.18 1.14 11.45
CA PHE A 35 4.21 -0.15 12.12
C PHE A 35 5.37 -0.24 13.12
N ILE A 36 6.58 0.19 12.72
CA ILE A 36 7.76 0.24 13.60
C ILE A 36 7.49 1.13 14.82
N GLU A 37 7.01 2.36 14.61
CA GLU A 37 6.73 3.31 15.70
C GLU A 37 5.73 2.73 16.71
N ARG A 38 4.67 2.08 16.23
CA ARG A 38 3.68 1.44 17.11
C ARG A 38 4.22 0.25 17.89
N HIS A 39 5.10 -0.53 17.28
CA HIS A 39 5.75 -1.64 17.97
C HIS A 39 6.71 -1.14 19.05
N GLN A 40 7.46 -0.07 18.76
CA GLN A 40 8.34 0.55 19.75
C GLN A 40 7.56 1.17 20.92
N ALA A 41 6.38 1.72 20.66
CA ALA A 41 5.52 2.31 21.70
C ALA A 41 5.01 1.30 22.73
N VAL A 42 5.02 0.00 22.42
CA VAL A 42 4.49 -1.05 23.30
C VAL A 42 5.54 -1.98 23.88
N GLN A 43 6.80 -1.77 23.51
CA GLN A 43 7.92 -2.41 24.16
C GLN A 43 8.15 -1.79 25.54
N ALA A 44 8.50 -2.62 26.51
CA ALA A 44 8.86 -2.17 27.84
C ALA A 44 10.09 -1.24 27.79
N PRO A 45 10.25 -0.31 28.75
CA PRO A 45 11.49 0.46 28.87
C PRO A 45 12.70 -0.48 28.92
N GLY A 46 13.68 -0.26 28.04
CA GLY A 46 14.88 -1.11 27.92
C GLY A 46 14.75 -2.31 26.97
N SER A 47 13.55 -2.71 26.53
CA SER A 47 13.36 -3.75 25.50
C SER A 47 13.06 -3.19 24.10
N ARG A 48 13.29 -1.88 23.93
CA ARG A 48 13.12 -1.21 22.64
C ARG A 48 14.04 -1.86 21.61
N TRP A 49 13.47 -2.20 20.48
CA TRP A 49 14.22 -2.69 19.33
C TRP A 49 15.22 -1.60 18.94
N ASN A 50 16.50 -1.83 19.23
CA ASN A 50 17.56 -0.86 19.02
C ASN A 50 17.99 -0.86 17.54
N VAL A 51 17.02 -0.72 16.65
CA VAL A 51 17.30 -0.43 15.25
C VAL A 51 17.80 1.00 15.24
N SER A 52 19.08 1.17 14.93
CA SER A 52 19.68 2.51 14.86
C SER A 52 18.86 3.39 13.92
N GLN A 53 18.73 4.68 14.26
CA GLN A 53 18.02 5.63 13.41
C GLN A 53 18.57 5.60 11.97
N SER A 54 19.88 5.38 11.83
CA SER A 54 20.56 5.22 10.53
C SER A 54 20.02 4.03 9.73
N ILE A 55 19.79 2.86 10.34
CA ILE A 55 19.22 1.69 9.66
C ILE A 55 17.78 1.97 9.24
N ARG A 56 16.99 2.64 10.09
CA ARG A 56 15.60 3.03 9.75
C ARG A 56 15.58 3.95 8.54
N MET A 57 16.44 4.97 8.54
CA MET A 57 16.58 5.91 7.43
C MET A 57 17.08 5.21 6.16
N LEU A 58 18.07 4.33 6.27
CA LEU A 58 18.58 3.55 5.14
C LEU A 58 17.46 2.70 4.52
N PHE A 59 16.67 2.00 5.33
CA PHE A 59 15.52 1.23 4.85
C PHE A 59 14.52 2.10 4.10
N ILE A 60 14.14 3.26 4.66
CA ILE A 60 13.22 4.20 4.01
C ILE A 60 13.79 4.69 2.68
N VAL A 61 15.07 5.06 2.64
CA VAL A 61 15.75 5.53 1.41
C VAL A 61 15.80 4.41 0.36
N VAL A 62 16.20 3.20 0.73
CA VAL A 62 16.26 2.05 -0.19
C VAL A 62 14.89 1.73 -0.77
N VAL A 63 13.86 1.68 0.06
CA VAL A 63 12.47 1.44 -0.39
C VAL A 63 12.05 2.55 -1.36
N ASN A 64 12.30 3.82 -1.04
CA ASN A 64 11.97 4.94 -1.92
C ASN A 64 12.73 4.89 -3.25
N LEU A 65 14.02 4.56 -3.24
CA LEU A 65 14.82 4.41 -4.46
C LEU A 65 14.30 3.28 -5.36
N LEU A 66 13.94 2.14 -4.79
CA LEU A 66 13.32 1.04 -5.53
C LEU A 66 12.02 1.50 -6.20
N LEU A 67 11.18 2.25 -5.48
CA LEU A 67 9.91 2.77 -6.00
C LEU A 67 10.12 3.82 -7.11
N PHE A 68 11.10 4.72 -6.95
CA PHE A 68 11.51 5.66 -8.01
C PHE A 68 12.05 4.93 -9.25
N GLY A 69 12.76 3.82 -9.06
CA GLY A 69 13.20 2.93 -10.12
C GLY A 69 12.02 2.39 -10.94
N VAL A 70 10.95 1.95 -10.28
CA VAL A 70 9.71 1.47 -10.95
C VAL A 70 9.07 2.56 -11.80
N LEU A 71 8.92 3.77 -11.24
CA LEU A 71 8.36 4.91 -11.97
C LEU A 71 9.20 5.26 -13.20
N SER A 72 10.53 5.19 -13.07
CA SER A 72 11.46 5.46 -14.18
C SER A 72 11.35 4.38 -15.26
N MET A 73 11.25 3.10 -14.89
CA MET A 73 11.03 2.00 -15.82
C MET A 73 9.72 2.18 -16.60
N LEU A 74 8.62 2.53 -15.92
CA LEU A 74 7.33 2.78 -16.57
C LEU A 74 7.42 3.90 -17.62
N LYS A 75 8.21 4.96 -17.35
CA LYS A 75 8.48 6.03 -18.32
C LYS A 75 9.29 5.55 -19.52
N VAL A 76 10.34 4.76 -19.30
CA VAL A 76 11.19 4.21 -20.38
C VAL A 76 10.38 3.29 -21.29
N PHE A 77 9.59 2.37 -20.73
CA PHE A 77 8.72 1.49 -21.52
C PHE A 77 7.75 2.29 -22.40
N LYS A 78 7.21 3.38 -21.86
CA LYS A 78 6.28 4.23 -22.58
C LYS A 78 6.94 4.99 -23.73
N LEU A 79 8.14 5.51 -23.54
CA LEU A 79 8.93 6.16 -24.59
C LEU A 79 9.26 5.17 -25.72
N GLY A 80 9.56 3.91 -25.40
CA GLY A 80 9.77 2.85 -26.39
C GLY A 80 8.55 2.63 -27.29
N VAL A 81 7.34 2.56 -26.69
CA VAL A 81 6.07 2.40 -27.42
C VAL A 81 5.71 3.65 -28.23
N LEU A 82 5.99 4.85 -27.71
CA LEU A 82 5.68 6.10 -28.42
C LEU A 82 6.55 6.24 -29.68
N ASN A 83 7.82 5.87 -29.61
CA ASN A 83 8.72 5.91 -30.78
C ASN A 83 8.29 4.92 -31.87
N THR A 84 7.75 3.76 -31.51
CA THR A 84 7.21 2.78 -32.48
C THR A 84 5.94 3.30 -33.16
N SER A 85 5.07 3.98 -32.42
CA SER A 85 3.82 4.54 -32.97
C SER A 85 4.04 5.84 -33.78
N LEU A 86 5.01 6.69 -33.43
CA LEU A 86 5.42 7.84 -34.23
C LEU A 86 5.99 7.41 -35.60
N SER A 87 6.67 6.27 -35.66
CA SER A 87 7.13 5.67 -36.92
C SER A 87 5.97 5.19 -37.83
N SER A 88 4.75 5.05 -37.31
CA SER A 88 3.55 4.67 -38.07
C SER A 88 2.71 5.84 -38.60
N ARG A 89 3.24 7.08 -38.60
CA ARG A 89 2.53 8.32 -39.01
C ARG A 89 1.98 8.36 -40.46
N SER A 90 2.02 7.28 -41.23
CA SER A 90 1.26 7.11 -42.48
C SER A 90 -0.21 6.68 -42.23
N LEU A 91 -0.86 7.24 -41.21
CA LEU A 91 -2.13 6.75 -40.65
C LEU A 91 -3.46 7.22 -41.30
N PRO A 92 -3.56 8.23 -42.19
CA PRO A 92 -4.86 8.61 -42.74
C PRO A 92 -5.59 7.49 -43.51
N SER A 93 -4.85 6.54 -44.12
CA SER A 93 -5.44 5.47 -44.94
C SER A 93 -5.89 4.22 -44.17
N ARG A 94 -5.65 4.12 -42.85
CA ARG A 94 -5.93 2.90 -42.04
C ARG A 94 -7.16 2.96 -41.13
N TRP A 95 -7.87 4.08 -41.06
CA TRP A 95 -9.01 4.26 -40.15
C TRP A 95 -10.26 3.44 -40.47
N LEU A 96 -10.34 2.80 -41.65
CA LEU A 96 -11.53 2.05 -42.06
C LEU A 96 -11.68 0.65 -41.44
N SER A 97 -10.70 0.15 -40.69
CA SER A 97 -10.78 -1.17 -40.05
C SER A 97 -10.13 -1.19 -38.67
N LEU A 98 -10.31 -0.13 -37.88
CA LEU A 98 -9.87 -0.17 -36.49
C LEU A 98 -10.72 -1.18 -35.72
N ASP A 99 -10.15 -2.38 -35.57
CA ASP A 99 -10.62 -3.39 -34.65
C ASP A 99 -10.75 -2.74 -33.26
N VAL A 100 -11.98 -2.70 -32.75
CA VAL A 100 -12.37 -2.10 -31.47
C VAL A 100 -11.60 -2.74 -30.31
N SER A 101 -11.02 -3.93 -30.52
CA SER A 101 -10.10 -4.59 -29.60
C SER A 101 -8.85 -3.74 -29.27
N SER A 102 -8.44 -2.83 -30.16
CA SER A 102 -7.26 -1.96 -30.01
C SER A 102 -7.55 -0.57 -29.41
N ALA A 103 -8.83 -0.23 -29.16
CA ALA A 103 -9.21 1.04 -28.55
C ALA A 103 -8.85 1.12 -27.04
N GLY A 104 -8.41 -0.01 -26.46
CA GLY A 104 -7.94 -0.05 -25.08
C GLY A 104 -6.63 0.72 -24.93
N CYS A 105 -6.67 1.85 -24.22
CA CYS A 105 -5.47 2.53 -23.69
C CYS A 105 -4.78 1.71 -22.57
N PHE A 106 -4.92 0.39 -22.58
CA PHE A 106 -4.49 -0.53 -21.53
C PHE A 106 -3.25 -1.28 -22.01
N TYR A 107 -2.08 -0.79 -21.61
CA TYR A 107 -0.81 -1.44 -21.92
C TYR A 107 -0.54 -2.58 -20.95
N TYR A 108 -0.95 -3.79 -21.32
CA TYR A 108 -0.83 -5.00 -20.50
C TYR A 108 0.59 -5.19 -19.93
N GLU A 109 1.63 -4.99 -20.73
CA GLU A 109 3.04 -5.12 -20.31
C GLU A 109 3.42 -4.19 -19.14
N MET A 110 2.91 -2.96 -19.13
CA MET A 110 3.16 -2.03 -18.02
C MET A 110 2.50 -2.50 -16.73
N TYR A 111 1.31 -3.10 -16.84
CA TYR A 111 0.60 -3.68 -15.72
C TYR A 111 1.30 -4.92 -15.19
N VAL A 112 1.84 -5.78 -16.07
CA VAL A 112 2.66 -6.93 -15.67
C VAL A 112 3.88 -6.48 -14.87
N ALA A 113 4.66 -5.52 -15.40
CA ALA A 113 5.84 -5.01 -14.74
C ALA A 113 5.50 -4.39 -13.37
N PHE A 114 4.44 -3.57 -13.33
CA PHE A 114 3.96 -2.99 -12.07
C PHE A 114 3.51 -4.05 -11.07
N ALA A 115 2.77 -5.08 -11.51
CA ALA A 115 2.29 -6.15 -10.65
C ALA A 115 3.45 -6.96 -10.07
N VAL A 116 4.43 -7.35 -10.90
CA VAL A 116 5.62 -8.11 -10.45
C VAL A 116 6.39 -7.33 -9.39
N VAL A 117 6.69 -6.05 -9.62
CA VAL A 117 7.43 -5.26 -8.64
C VAL A 117 6.60 -5.00 -7.38
N SER A 118 5.31 -4.73 -7.52
CA SER A 118 4.40 -4.55 -6.38
C SER A 118 4.39 -5.79 -5.48
N ILE A 119 4.38 -6.99 -6.06
CA ILE A 119 4.38 -8.26 -5.32
C ILE A 119 5.73 -8.51 -4.64
N ALA A 120 6.84 -8.24 -5.32
CA ALA A 120 8.16 -8.35 -4.71
C ALA A 120 8.29 -7.41 -3.50
N GLY A 121 7.91 -6.13 -3.68
CA GLY A 121 7.91 -5.14 -2.60
C GLY A 121 6.98 -5.53 -1.45
N LEU A 122 5.78 -6.00 -1.77
CA LEU A 122 4.81 -6.44 -0.77
C LEU A 122 5.29 -7.66 0.01
N GLY A 123 5.87 -8.66 -0.68
CA GLY A 123 6.44 -9.84 -0.05
C GLY A 123 7.55 -9.49 0.95
N LEU A 124 8.47 -8.60 0.56
CA LEU A 124 9.51 -8.08 1.45
C LEU A 124 8.90 -7.40 2.69
N CYS A 125 7.85 -6.60 2.51
CA CYS A 125 7.19 -5.92 3.62
C CYS A 125 6.41 -6.88 4.52
N THR A 126 5.75 -7.89 3.97
CA THR A 126 5.10 -8.94 4.75
C THR A 126 6.10 -9.70 5.60
N LEU A 127 7.25 -10.10 5.02
CA LEU A 127 8.32 -10.77 5.76
C LEU A 127 8.85 -9.89 6.91
N PHE A 128 9.02 -8.59 6.65
CA PHE A 128 9.45 -7.63 7.66
C PHE A 128 8.43 -7.50 8.81
N VAL A 129 7.14 -7.38 8.48
CA VAL A 129 6.03 -7.31 9.44
C VAL A 129 5.94 -8.58 10.28
N ILE A 130 6.05 -9.76 9.66
CA ILE A 130 6.07 -11.05 10.36
C ILE A 130 7.26 -11.08 11.33
N SER A 131 8.45 -10.68 10.88
CA SER A 131 9.66 -10.69 11.70
C SER A 131 9.53 -9.80 12.94
N ILE A 132 9.00 -8.58 12.78
CA ILE A 132 8.71 -7.67 13.90
C ILE A 132 7.68 -8.27 14.85
N SER A 133 6.61 -8.86 14.30
CA SER A 133 5.54 -9.45 15.09
C SER A 133 6.07 -10.60 15.93
N LEU A 134 6.81 -11.53 15.32
CA LEU A 134 7.45 -12.66 16.00
C LEU A 134 8.42 -12.21 17.09
N HIS A 135 9.27 -11.22 16.80
CA HIS A 135 10.16 -10.63 17.80
C HIS A 135 9.37 -10.05 18.97
N THR A 136 8.30 -9.31 18.71
CA THR A 136 7.47 -8.69 19.73
C THR A 136 6.78 -9.74 20.59
N PHE A 137 6.25 -10.80 19.99
CA PHE A 137 5.69 -11.93 20.73
C PHE A 137 6.74 -12.66 21.57
N ALA A 138 7.97 -12.83 21.07
CA ALA A 138 9.06 -13.43 21.83
C ALA A 138 9.42 -12.58 23.06
N VAL A 139 9.53 -11.26 22.91
CA VAL A 139 9.78 -10.32 24.01
C VAL A 139 8.61 -10.35 25.01
N LEU A 140 7.36 -10.30 24.54
CA LEU A 140 6.18 -10.35 25.42
C LEU A 140 6.10 -11.66 26.20
N ARG A 141 6.52 -12.78 25.61
CA ARG A 141 6.57 -14.09 26.28
C ARG A 141 7.61 -14.14 27.39
N GLN A 142 8.76 -13.48 27.23
CA GLN A 142 9.76 -13.39 28.30
C GLN A 142 9.26 -12.56 29.49
N VAL A 143 8.40 -11.58 29.20
CA VAL A 143 7.86 -10.63 30.17
C VAL A 143 6.59 -11.17 30.88
N SER A 144 6.13 -12.39 30.56
CA SER A 144 4.89 -12.96 31.11
C SER A 144 4.95 -13.34 32.60
N THR A 145 6.09 -13.16 33.27
CA THR A 145 6.23 -13.23 34.73
C THR A 145 5.82 -11.94 35.45
N LEU A 146 5.41 -10.90 34.70
CA LEU A 146 5.01 -9.61 35.25
C LEU A 146 3.56 -9.57 35.80
N SER A 147 3.29 -8.49 36.54
CA SER A 147 2.04 -8.19 37.24
C SER A 147 0.77 -8.36 36.38
N GLU A 148 -0.35 -8.63 37.06
CA GLU A 148 -1.67 -8.83 36.43
C GLU A 148 -2.11 -7.65 35.56
N SER A 149 -1.79 -6.42 35.97
CA SER A 149 -2.05 -5.20 35.19
C SER A 149 -1.31 -5.21 33.84
N MET A 150 -0.04 -5.60 33.84
CA MET A 150 0.77 -5.70 32.62
C MET A 150 0.24 -6.81 31.70
N ARG A 151 -0.24 -7.93 32.26
CA ARG A 151 -0.86 -9.01 31.47
C ARG A 151 -2.10 -8.53 30.72
N HIS A 152 -2.98 -7.78 31.38
CA HIS A 152 -4.17 -7.22 30.72
C HIS A 152 -3.78 -6.19 29.64
N PHE A 153 -2.79 -5.35 29.90
CA PHE A 153 -2.26 -4.41 28.90
C PHE A 153 -1.70 -5.15 27.67
N ASN A 154 -0.87 -6.18 27.88
CA ASN A 154 -0.29 -7.00 26.82
C ASN A 154 -1.33 -7.75 26.01
N ALA A 155 -2.38 -8.29 26.65
CA ALA A 155 -3.49 -8.95 25.95
C ALA A 155 -4.27 -7.96 25.06
N ALA A 156 -4.58 -6.77 25.59
CA ALA A 156 -5.24 -5.72 24.82
C ALA A 156 -4.39 -5.27 23.63
N MET A 157 -3.08 -5.09 23.83
CA MET A 157 -2.18 -4.68 22.75
C MET A 157 -1.99 -5.77 21.70
N THR A 158 -1.85 -7.03 22.11
CA THR A 158 -1.79 -8.18 21.19
C THR A 158 -3.02 -8.22 20.28
N ARG A 159 -4.21 -7.99 20.84
CA ARG A 159 -5.44 -7.90 20.06
C ARG A 159 -5.37 -6.78 19.02
N VAL A 160 -4.90 -5.59 19.39
CA VAL A 160 -4.69 -4.47 18.47
C VAL A 160 -3.73 -4.85 17.34
N LEU A 161 -2.60 -5.49 17.66
CA LEU A 161 -1.60 -5.92 16.67
C LEU A 161 -2.17 -6.93 15.68
N ILE A 162 -2.96 -7.90 16.15
CA ILE A 162 -3.63 -8.88 15.28
C ILE A 162 -4.56 -8.16 14.30
N PHE A 163 -5.41 -7.24 14.76
CA PHE A 163 -6.26 -6.47 13.86
C PHE A 163 -5.45 -5.61 12.87
N GLN A 164 -4.38 -4.97 13.33
CA GLN A 164 -3.49 -4.19 12.46
C GLN A 164 -2.78 -5.04 11.40
N ALA A 165 -2.53 -6.33 11.66
CA ALA A 165 -1.94 -7.25 10.69
C ALA A 165 -2.99 -7.79 9.70
N ILE A 166 -4.22 -8.05 10.14
CA ILE A 166 -5.30 -8.58 9.29
C ILE A 166 -5.73 -7.56 8.23
N VAL A 167 -5.84 -6.28 8.58
CA VAL A 167 -6.31 -5.24 7.67
C VAL A 167 -5.49 -5.13 6.37
N PRO A 168 -4.15 -4.96 6.40
CA PRO A 168 -3.34 -4.95 5.19
C PRO A 168 -3.35 -6.31 4.48
N LEU A 169 -3.45 -7.44 5.20
CA LEU A 169 -3.60 -8.75 4.59
C LEU A 169 -4.83 -8.80 3.68
N VAL A 170 -5.99 -8.40 4.19
CA VAL A 170 -7.26 -8.46 3.46
C VAL A 170 -7.36 -7.38 2.39
N LEU A 171 -6.98 -6.14 2.69
CA LEU A 171 -7.21 -4.99 1.81
C LEU A 171 -6.06 -4.71 0.84
N LEU A 172 -4.87 -5.27 1.04
CA LEU A 172 -3.74 -5.09 0.13
C LEU A 172 -3.29 -6.42 -0.49
N ILE A 173 -2.98 -7.44 0.33
CA ILE A 173 -2.42 -8.71 -0.16
C ILE A 173 -3.43 -9.45 -1.04
N CYS A 174 -4.67 -9.64 -0.56
CA CYS A 174 -5.70 -10.36 -1.32
C CYS A 174 -6.01 -9.73 -2.69
N PRO A 175 -6.37 -8.43 -2.80
CA PRO A 175 -6.67 -7.83 -4.10
C PRO A 175 -5.45 -7.79 -5.03
N LEU A 176 -4.22 -7.61 -4.51
CA LEU A 176 -3.03 -7.66 -5.35
C LEU A 176 -2.76 -9.07 -5.88
N THR A 177 -2.96 -10.09 -5.04
CA THR A 177 -2.82 -11.50 -5.45
C THR A 177 -3.85 -11.85 -6.51
N PHE A 178 -5.10 -11.42 -6.34
CA PHE A 178 -6.14 -11.59 -7.35
C PHE A 178 -5.79 -10.86 -8.65
N ALA A 179 -5.32 -9.61 -8.58
CA ALA A 179 -4.87 -8.87 -9.74
C ALA A 179 -3.74 -9.61 -10.48
N LEU A 180 -2.77 -10.19 -9.76
CA LEU A 180 -1.72 -11.02 -10.37
C LEU A 180 -2.30 -12.23 -11.08
N VAL A 181 -3.22 -12.96 -10.44
CA VAL A 181 -3.87 -14.13 -11.06
C VAL A 181 -4.56 -13.70 -12.36
N CYS A 182 -5.28 -12.57 -12.36
CA CYS A 182 -5.87 -12.00 -13.57
C CYS A 182 -4.82 -11.68 -14.65
N VAL A 183 -3.65 -11.13 -14.28
CA VAL A 183 -2.54 -10.91 -15.22
C VAL A 183 -2.07 -12.24 -15.80
N ILE A 184 -1.68 -13.22 -14.97
CA ILE A 184 -1.11 -14.50 -15.39
C ILE A 184 -2.08 -15.30 -16.26
N THR A 185 -3.38 -15.23 -15.95
CA THR A 185 -4.43 -15.92 -16.72
C THR A 185 -4.93 -15.12 -17.92
N HIS A 186 -4.29 -13.99 -18.24
CA HIS A 186 -4.65 -13.12 -19.35
C HIS A 186 -6.13 -12.70 -19.35
N VAL A 187 -6.70 -12.43 -18.17
CA VAL A 187 -8.06 -11.92 -18.05
C VAL A 187 -8.14 -10.57 -18.76
N GLY A 188 -8.96 -10.53 -19.81
CA GLY A 188 -9.15 -9.33 -20.61
C GLY A 188 -9.85 -8.20 -19.84
N GLY A 189 -9.46 -6.97 -20.15
CA GLY A 189 -10.15 -5.75 -19.71
C GLY A 189 -9.65 -5.15 -18.40
N PRO A 190 -9.91 -3.84 -18.17
CA PRO A 190 -9.39 -3.10 -17.03
C PRO A 190 -10.22 -3.27 -15.74
N LEU A 191 -11.44 -3.80 -15.85
CA LEU A 191 -12.41 -3.83 -14.76
C LEU A 191 -11.92 -4.61 -13.51
N PRO A 192 -11.35 -5.82 -13.63
CA PRO A 192 -10.85 -6.56 -12.47
C PRO A 192 -9.78 -5.79 -11.69
N PHE A 193 -8.87 -5.13 -12.42
CA PHE A 193 -7.82 -4.30 -11.84
C PHE A 193 -8.39 -3.06 -11.13
N ALA A 194 -9.35 -2.38 -11.75
CA ALA A 194 -10.00 -1.21 -11.15
C ALA A 194 -10.69 -1.56 -9.82
N ILE A 195 -11.38 -2.70 -9.75
CA ILE A 195 -12.00 -3.18 -8.50
C ILE A 195 -10.93 -3.46 -7.44
N CYS A 196 -9.83 -4.13 -7.80
CA CYS A 196 -8.74 -4.39 -6.86
C CYS A 196 -8.15 -3.10 -6.30
N TYR A 197 -7.86 -2.12 -7.16
CA TYR A 197 -7.30 -0.84 -6.71
C TYR A 197 -8.27 -0.02 -5.88
N MET A 198 -9.58 -0.12 -6.15
CA MET A 198 -10.61 0.48 -5.31
C MET A 198 -10.64 -0.16 -3.91
N ILE A 199 -10.50 -1.49 -3.81
CA ILE A 199 -10.40 -2.16 -2.51
C ILE A 199 -9.12 -1.73 -1.78
N MET A 200 -8.00 -1.66 -2.49
CA MET A 200 -6.73 -1.22 -1.93
C MET A 200 -6.76 0.23 -1.43
N SER A 201 -7.46 1.14 -2.12
CA SER A 201 -7.58 2.53 -1.67
C SER A 201 -8.38 2.65 -0.37
N MET A 202 -9.28 1.71 -0.10
CA MET A 202 -10.02 1.62 1.17
C MET A 202 -9.16 1.16 2.37
N HIS A 203 -7.93 0.69 2.14
CA HIS A 203 -7.03 0.28 3.23
C HIS A 203 -6.80 1.39 4.27
N SER A 204 -6.44 2.59 3.82
CA SER A 204 -6.10 3.71 4.72
C SER A 204 -7.28 4.14 5.62
N PRO A 205 -8.49 4.43 5.08
CA PRO A 205 -9.63 4.78 5.92
C PRO A 205 -10.06 3.63 6.82
N THR A 206 -10.14 2.39 6.32
CA THR A 206 -10.55 1.24 7.12
C THR A 206 -9.57 0.94 8.26
N HIS A 207 -8.25 1.00 7.99
CA HIS A 207 -7.23 0.87 9.01
C HIS A 207 -7.38 1.95 10.09
N SER A 208 -7.62 3.21 9.70
CA SER A 208 -7.82 4.33 10.64
C SER A 208 -9.05 4.12 11.54
N VAL A 209 -10.18 3.69 10.96
CA VAL A 209 -11.39 3.36 11.72
C VAL A 209 -11.15 2.21 12.70
N ILE A 210 -10.51 1.13 12.25
CA ILE A 210 -10.21 -0.04 13.08
C ILE A 210 -9.29 0.34 14.24
N LEU A 211 -8.31 1.22 14.00
CA LEU A 211 -7.43 1.69 15.06
C LEU A 211 -8.16 2.46 16.14
N LEU A 212 -9.02 3.41 15.75
CA LEU A 212 -9.84 4.18 16.67
C LEU A 212 -10.79 3.25 17.45
N ALA A 213 -11.39 2.27 16.78
CA ALA A 213 -12.33 1.34 17.38
C ALA A 213 -11.66 0.35 18.34
N VAL A 214 -10.49 -0.19 18.01
CA VAL A 214 -9.87 -1.28 18.78
C VAL A 214 -8.95 -0.74 19.88
N THR A 215 -8.27 0.40 19.66
CA THR A 215 -7.25 0.92 20.59
C THR A 215 -7.89 1.68 21.76
N PRO A 216 -7.81 1.17 23.01
CA PRO A 216 -8.52 1.79 24.14
C PRO A 216 -8.10 3.23 24.44
N LEU A 217 -6.82 3.56 24.22
CA LEU A 217 -6.29 4.92 24.40
C LEU A 217 -6.98 5.92 23.47
N TYR A 218 -7.16 5.57 22.20
CA TYR A 218 -7.84 6.42 21.23
C TYR A 218 -9.30 6.59 21.56
N ARG A 219 -9.99 5.53 21.98
CA ARG A 219 -11.39 5.65 22.46
C ARG A 219 -11.52 6.60 23.64
N LYS A 220 -10.65 6.48 24.65
CA LYS A 220 -10.66 7.37 25.82
C LYS A 220 -10.44 8.83 25.42
N LYS A 221 -9.48 9.10 24.53
CA LYS A 221 -9.20 10.45 24.04
C LYS A 221 -10.33 11.02 23.18
N PHE A 222 -10.90 10.20 22.29
CA PHE A 222 -12.06 10.58 21.50
C PHE A 222 -13.25 10.98 22.40
N MET A 223 -13.56 10.17 23.42
CA MET A 223 -14.63 10.49 24.38
C MET A 223 -14.33 11.74 25.20
N GLN A 224 -13.06 12.01 25.53
CA GLN A 224 -12.66 13.25 26.21
C GLN A 224 -12.91 14.48 25.33
N ILE A 225 -12.49 14.43 24.05
CA ILE A 225 -12.72 15.52 23.09
C ILE A 225 -14.23 15.74 22.90
N TYR A 226 -14.99 14.67 22.72
CA TYR A 226 -16.44 14.74 22.55
C TYR A 226 -17.15 15.41 23.74
N LYS A 227 -16.74 15.09 24.98
CA LYS A 227 -17.28 15.75 26.18
C LYS A 227 -16.93 17.25 26.23
N ASN A 228 -15.73 17.62 25.85
CA ASN A 228 -15.28 19.02 25.86
C ASN A 228 -15.98 19.89 24.80
N VAL A 229 -16.46 19.31 23.70
CA VAL A 229 -17.17 20.04 22.64
C VAL A 229 -18.66 20.26 23.00
N ASN A 230 -19.23 19.40 23.84
CA ASN A 230 -20.65 19.44 24.21
C ASN A 230 -20.92 20.11 25.57
N ASN A 231 -19.87 20.56 26.27
CA ASN A 231 -19.94 21.32 27.50
C ASN A 231 -19.57 22.78 27.22
#